data_AF-A0A1X2A642-F1
#
_entry.id   AF-A0A1X2A642-F1
#
_cell.length_a   1.000
_cell.length_b   1.000
_cell.length_c   1.000
_cell.angle_alpha   90.00
_cell.angle_beta   90.00
_cell.angle_gamma   90.00
#
_symmetry.space_group_name_H-M   'P 1'
#
loop_
_entity.id
_entity.type
_entity.pdbx_description
1 polymer ?
#
loop_
_entity_poly.entity_id
_entity_poly.type
_entity_poly.pdbx_seq_one_letter_code
_entity_poly.pdbx_strand_id
1 'polypeptide(L)'
;MPVKIWDTSPHGLTSVIVTNWDIRITAEERRREAEDLDRELDVVLDRALAQVRNHAVRTVPPEFVRAWAFGTALGESNVTKNPALVNEIPQLLWRALARKVRLGARSDGTTDTEWVDLRPQRASEPRREGGRLDHFEMCRWLAEQSLSEATTTFGGSIRNVWQMLERPTLRPLVVRSALLDWLRQLPPHVRNELTQPSTFAELMKRLRSRWPDRGPGSAKRPVHYTRDELRVEIQVVLKGFVPLESREVETT
;
A
#
# COMPACT_ATOMS: atom_id res chain seq x y z
N MET A 1 20.06 -9.58 5.40
CA MET A 1 20.17 -8.13 5.54
C MET A 1 20.06 -7.73 7.00
N PRO A 2 21.19 -7.37 7.61
CA PRO A 2 21.13 -6.52 8.79
C PRO A 2 20.36 -5.23 8.49
N VAL A 3 19.48 -4.83 9.38
CA VAL A 3 18.84 -3.52 9.32
C VAL A 3 19.31 -2.67 10.48
N LYS A 4 19.65 -1.42 10.21
CA LYS A 4 19.88 -0.43 11.25
C LYS A 4 18.53 0.01 11.80
N ILE A 5 18.30 -0.23 13.09
CA ILE A 5 17.08 0.19 13.77
C ILE A 5 17.44 1.32 14.71
N TRP A 6 16.81 2.48 14.48
CA TRP A 6 16.95 3.67 15.30
C TRP A 6 16.07 3.60 16.55
N ASP A 7 16.59 4.12 17.65
CA ASP A 7 15.89 4.30 18.91
C ASP A 7 16.27 5.63 19.59
N THR A 8 15.53 6.00 20.62
CA THR A 8 15.81 7.16 21.45
C THR A 8 16.38 6.74 22.80
N SER A 9 17.46 7.40 23.21
CA SER A 9 18.05 7.29 24.55
C SER A 9 18.02 8.65 25.26
N PRO A 10 18.26 8.70 26.59
CA PRO A 10 18.43 9.96 27.31
C PRO A 10 19.54 10.86 26.75
N HIS A 11 20.48 10.30 25.99
CA HIS A 11 21.62 11.01 25.39
C HIS A 11 21.42 11.33 23.89
N GLY A 12 20.23 11.09 23.33
CA GLY A 12 19.91 11.33 21.92
C GLY A 12 19.62 10.05 21.13
N LEU A 13 19.69 10.15 19.81
CA LEU A 13 19.44 9.02 18.90
C LEU A 13 20.52 7.95 19.05
N THR A 14 20.09 6.70 19.17
CA THR A 14 20.95 5.53 19.13
C THR A 14 20.47 4.59 18.04
N SER A 15 21.31 3.61 17.66
CA SER A 15 20.90 2.59 16.72
C SER A 15 21.55 1.25 17.03
N VAL A 16 20.86 0.18 16.64
CA VAL A 16 21.35 -1.20 16.74
C VAL A 16 21.18 -1.88 15.39
N ILE A 17 22.07 -2.82 15.10
CA ILE A 17 21.98 -3.64 13.89
C ILE A 17 21.25 -4.94 14.24
N VAL A 18 20.16 -5.23 13.52
CA VAL A 18 19.34 -6.41 13.74
C VAL A 18 19.33 -7.27 12.49
N THR A 19 19.53 -8.58 12.64
CA THR A 19 19.46 -9.56 11.55
C THR A 19 18.56 -10.72 11.97
N ASN A 20 18.00 -11.47 11.01
CA ASN A 20 17.27 -12.70 11.30
C ASN A 20 18.12 -13.97 11.11
N TRP A 21 19.45 -13.83 11.04
CA TRP A 21 20.34 -14.96 10.76
C TRP A 21 20.70 -15.70 12.05
N ASP A 22 20.47 -17.01 12.08
CA ASP A 22 20.80 -17.91 13.19
C ASP A 22 22.33 -18.17 13.36
N ILE A 23 23.17 -17.51 12.55
CA ILE A 23 24.59 -17.87 12.40
C ILE A 23 25.48 -16.94 13.23
N ARG A 24 26.55 -17.51 13.81
CA ARG A 24 27.67 -16.93 14.59
C ARG A 24 28.44 -15.74 13.97
N ILE A 25 27.95 -15.11 12.90
CA ILE A 25 28.51 -13.88 12.33
C ILE A 25 27.92 -12.72 13.13
N THR A 26 28.75 -11.88 13.72
CA THR A 26 28.24 -10.79 14.56
C THR A 26 27.50 -9.77 13.70
N ALA A 27 26.42 -9.17 14.23
CA ALA A 27 25.68 -8.09 13.55
C ALA A 27 26.60 -6.94 13.08
N GLU A 28 27.74 -6.79 13.74
CA GLU A 28 28.78 -5.80 13.47
C GLU A 28 29.56 -6.05 12.18
N GLU A 29 29.83 -7.31 11.82
CA GLU A 29 30.50 -7.68 10.56
C GLU A 29 29.70 -7.26 9.32
N ARG A 30 28.40 -6.97 9.50
CA ARG A 30 27.49 -6.53 8.44
C ARG A 30 27.05 -5.07 8.61
N ARG A 31 27.68 -4.30 9.51
CA ARG A 31 27.37 -2.89 9.75
C ARG A 31 27.34 -2.05 8.48
N ARG A 32 28.34 -2.22 7.61
CA ARG A 32 28.43 -1.47 6.36
C ARG A 32 27.18 -1.68 5.47
N GLU A 33 26.73 -2.91 5.31
CA GLU A 33 25.52 -3.23 4.54
C GLU A 33 24.27 -2.60 5.18
N ALA A 34 24.19 -2.63 6.51
CA ALA A 34 23.08 -2.02 7.26
C ALA A 34 23.04 -0.50 7.11
N GLU A 35 24.21 0.15 7.12
CA GLU A 35 24.38 1.59 6.95
C GLU A 35 24.12 2.02 5.49
N ASP A 36 24.55 1.23 4.52
CA ASP A 36 24.27 1.46 3.10
C ASP A 36 22.76 1.42 2.82
N LEU A 37 22.09 0.38 3.33
CA LEU A 37 20.63 0.30 3.27
C LEU A 37 19.97 1.48 3.99
N ASP A 38 20.44 1.83 5.19
CA ASP A 38 19.87 2.92 5.96
C ASP A 38 19.96 4.25 5.17
N ARG A 39 21.07 4.49 4.46
CA ARG A 39 21.20 5.62 3.51
C ARG A 39 20.20 5.54 2.36
N GLU A 40 19.96 4.36 1.80
CA GLU A 40 18.92 4.20 0.77
C GLU A 40 17.52 4.50 1.32
N LEU A 41 17.25 4.19 2.60
CA LEU A 41 15.99 4.54 3.25
C LEU A 41 15.81 6.07 3.38
N ASP A 42 16.88 6.85 3.60
CA ASP A 42 16.79 8.32 3.56
C ASP A 42 16.25 8.79 2.21
N VAL A 43 16.81 8.26 1.12
CA VAL A 43 16.40 8.61 -0.24
C VAL A 43 14.93 8.25 -0.50
N VAL A 44 14.47 7.09 -0.01
CA VAL A 44 13.04 6.71 -0.09
C VAL A 44 12.15 7.71 0.61
N LEU A 45 12.52 8.13 1.82
CA LEU A 45 11.74 9.06 2.63
C LEU A 45 11.72 10.46 2.04
N ASP A 46 12.85 10.94 1.51
CA ASP A 46 12.92 12.24 0.83
C ASP A 46 12.07 12.26 -0.44
N ARG A 47 12.11 11.19 -1.22
CA ARG A 47 11.24 11.04 -2.40
C ARG A 47 9.77 11.00 -2.00
N ALA A 48 9.40 10.22 -0.99
CA ALA A 48 8.03 10.16 -0.51
C ALA A 48 7.54 11.54 -0.04
N LEU A 49 8.36 12.29 0.70
CA LEU A 49 8.05 13.65 1.14
C LEU A 49 7.85 14.60 -0.04
N ALA A 50 8.75 14.55 -1.04
CA ALA A 50 8.63 15.35 -2.26
C ALA A 50 7.33 15.03 -3.03
N GLN A 51 6.97 13.74 -3.14
CA GLN A 51 5.73 13.31 -3.78
C GLN A 51 4.48 13.83 -3.04
N VAL A 52 4.47 13.78 -1.70
CA VAL A 52 3.39 14.34 -0.88
C VAL A 52 3.25 15.85 -1.11
N ARG A 53 4.37 16.59 -1.14
CA ARG A 53 4.39 18.03 -1.40
C ARG A 53 3.82 18.37 -2.78
N ASN A 54 4.22 17.62 -3.80
CA ASN A 54 3.78 17.83 -5.19
C ASN A 54 2.31 17.49 -5.41
N HIS A 55 1.76 16.54 -4.65
CA HIS A 55 0.41 16.01 -4.81
C HIS A 55 -0.51 16.35 -3.63
N ALA A 56 -0.21 17.40 -2.87
CA ALA A 56 -1.08 17.94 -1.83
C ALA A 56 -2.34 18.58 -2.46
N VAL A 57 -3.20 17.76 -3.07
CA VAL A 57 -4.45 18.18 -3.67
C VAL A 57 -5.53 18.20 -2.59
N ARG A 58 -6.28 19.29 -2.48
CA ARG A 58 -7.33 19.48 -1.44
C ARG A 58 -8.45 18.42 -1.46
N THR A 59 -8.59 17.66 -2.54
CA THR A 59 -9.70 16.72 -2.75
C THR A 59 -9.41 15.30 -2.30
N VAL A 60 -8.15 14.94 -2.00
CA VAL A 60 -7.76 13.59 -1.59
C VAL A 60 -7.31 13.62 -0.13
N PRO A 61 -7.77 12.69 0.74
CA PRO A 61 -7.31 12.63 2.11
C PRO A 61 -5.78 12.55 2.20
N PRO A 62 -5.11 13.38 3.03
CA PRO A 62 -3.65 13.40 3.12
C PRO A 62 -3.03 12.04 3.46
N GLU A 63 -3.71 11.24 4.29
CA GLU A 63 -3.26 9.89 4.63
C GLU A 63 -3.17 8.96 3.41
N PHE A 64 -4.05 9.14 2.43
CA PHE A 64 -4.06 8.36 1.20
C PHE A 64 -2.92 8.77 0.28
N VAL A 65 -2.71 10.09 0.11
CA VAL A 65 -1.60 10.63 -0.67
C VAL A 65 -0.27 10.16 -0.09
N ARG A 66 -0.11 10.17 1.24
CA ARG A 66 1.09 9.68 1.92
C ARG A 66 1.35 8.20 1.66
N ALA A 67 0.33 7.36 1.84
CA ALA A 67 0.47 5.92 1.59
C ALA A 67 0.86 5.64 0.13
N TRP A 68 0.22 6.33 -0.82
CA TRP A 68 0.57 6.22 -2.23
C TRP A 68 2.02 6.69 -2.49
N ALA A 69 2.40 7.87 -2.00
CA ALA A 69 3.73 8.43 -2.16
C ALA A 69 4.84 7.53 -1.61
N PHE A 70 4.61 6.92 -0.44
CA PHE A 70 5.50 5.90 0.12
C PHE A 70 5.65 4.70 -0.79
N GLY A 71 4.53 4.17 -1.29
CA GLY A 71 4.52 3.03 -2.19
C GLY A 71 5.30 3.30 -3.47
N THR A 72 5.09 4.48 -4.07
CA THR A 72 5.78 4.93 -5.28
C THR A 72 7.27 5.04 -5.03
N ALA A 73 7.69 5.74 -3.96
CA ALA A 73 9.10 5.88 -3.61
C ALA A 73 9.77 4.52 -3.35
N LEU A 74 9.08 3.59 -2.68
CA LEU A 74 9.57 2.22 -2.47
C LEU A 74 9.66 1.42 -3.77
N GLY A 75 8.67 1.55 -4.65
CA GLY A 75 8.62 0.85 -5.94
C GLY A 75 9.70 1.33 -6.93
N GLU A 76 10.03 2.62 -6.88
CA GLU A 76 11.10 3.25 -7.66
C GLU A 76 12.50 3.04 -7.05
N SER A 77 12.56 2.58 -5.79
CA SER A 77 13.82 2.27 -5.12
C SER A 77 14.30 0.85 -5.42
N ASN A 78 15.60 0.63 -5.25
CA ASN A 78 16.19 -0.71 -5.28
C ASN A 78 16.19 -1.38 -3.89
N VAL A 79 15.70 -0.71 -2.85
CA VAL A 79 15.72 -1.19 -1.46
C VAL A 79 15.10 -2.58 -1.36
N THR A 80 13.97 -2.82 -2.03
CA THR A 80 13.24 -4.10 -1.97
C THR A 80 13.83 -5.19 -2.89
N LYS A 81 14.78 -4.83 -3.76
CA LYS A 81 15.54 -5.74 -4.64
C LYS A 81 16.98 -5.91 -4.19
N ASN A 82 17.36 -5.33 -3.05
CA ASN A 82 18.73 -5.38 -2.56
C ASN A 82 19.15 -6.85 -2.36
N PRO A 83 20.29 -7.32 -2.91
CA PRO A 83 20.72 -8.71 -2.79
C PRO A 83 20.76 -9.22 -1.34
N ALA A 84 20.96 -8.32 -0.37
CA ALA A 84 20.98 -8.68 1.04
C ALA A 84 19.60 -9.15 1.57
N LEU A 85 18.49 -8.87 0.88
CA LEU A 85 17.13 -9.27 1.24
C LEU A 85 16.73 -10.69 0.81
N VAL A 86 17.55 -11.38 -0.02
CA VAL A 86 17.18 -12.67 -0.65
C VAL A 86 16.85 -13.77 0.38
N ASN A 87 17.32 -13.65 1.62
CA ASN A 87 17.05 -14.60 2.72
C ASN A 87 16.49 -13.92 3.99
N GLU A 88 15.86 -12.75 3.86
CA GLU A 88 15.33 -12.00 4.99
C GLU A 88 13.81 -12.00 5.09
N ILE A 89 13.35 -11.75 6.31
CA ILE A 89 11.95 -11.47 6.61
C ILE A 89 11.68 -9.98 6.24
N PRO A 90 10.79 -9.68 5.26
CA PRO A 90 10.50 -8.31 4.83
C PRO A 90 10.11 -7.36 5.98
N GLN A 91 9.53 -7.90 7.05
CA GLN A 91 9.11 -7.17 8.24
C GLN A 91 10.27 -6.47 8.96
N LEU A 92 11.52 -6.93 8.83
CA LEU A 92 12.68 -6.21 9.38
C LEU A 92 12.93 -4.88 8.66
N LEU A 93 12.82 -4.87 7.34
CA LEU A 93 12.90 -3.64 6.54
C LEU A 93 11.79 -2.66 6.92
N TRP A 94 10.56 -3.16 7.05
CA TRP A 94 9.40 -2.37 7.46
C TRP A 94 9.56 -1.80 8.86
N ARG A 95 10.13 -2.57 9.80
CA ARG A 95 10.44 -2.10 11.14
C ARG A 95 11.49 -0.98 11.13
N ALA A 96 12.55 -1.13 10.35
CA ALA A 96 13.59 -0.11 10.21
C ALA A 96 13.00 1.19 9.65
N LEU A 97 12.25 1.09 8.54
CA LEU A 97 11.57 2.22 7.91
C LEU A 97 10.58 2.91 8.87
N ALA A 98 9.75 2.13 9.58
CA ALA A 98 8.80 2.66 10.56
C ALA A 98 9.50 3.46 11.66
N ARG A 99 10.60 2.94 12.20
CA ARG A 99 11.37 3.61 13.25
C ARG A 99 12.00 4.89 12.72
N LYS A 100 12.54 4.85 11.52
CA LYS A 100 13.16 5.98 10.85
C LYS A 100 12.19 7.14 10.62
N VAL A 101 11.02 6.86 10.05
CA VAL A 101 9.92 7.84 9.86
C VAL A 101 9.42 8.39 11.20
N ARG A 102 9.24 7.52 12.19
CA ARG A 102 8.73 7.92 13.52
C ARG A 102 9.69 8.85 14.24
N LEU A 103 10.99 8.60 14.15
CA LEU A 103 12.00 9.38 14.86
C LEU A 103 12.50 10.57 14.05
N GLY A 104 12.34 10.55 12.72
CA GLY A 104 13.03 11.49 11.84
C GLY A 104 14.52 11.18 11.71
N ALA A 105 14.98 9.98 12.08
CA ALA A 105 16.40 9.70 12.18
C ALA A 105 17.05 9.61 10.80
N ARG A 106 18.00 10.48 10.49
CA ARG A 106 18.82 10.44 9.27
C ARG A 106 19.98 9.45 9.45
N SER A 107 20.51 8.94 8.34
CA SER A 107 21.60 7.97 8.38
C SER A 107 22.88 8.47 9.07
N ASP A 108 23.11 9.78 9.04
CA ASP A 108 24.21 10.50 9.71
C ASP A 108 23.99 10.72 11.22
N GLY A 109 22.86 10.28 11.77
CA GLY A 109 22.51 10.43 13.18
C GLY A 109 21.82 11.76 13.54
N THR A 110 21.54 12.61 12.56
CA THR A 110 20.72 13.82 12.76
C THR A 110 19.23 13.50 12.77
N THR A 111 18.40 14.48 13.15
CA THR A 111 16.93 14.35 13.12
C THR A 111 16.34 15.30 12.11
N ASP A 112 15.46 14.78 11.26
CA ASP A 112 14.64 15.50 10.31
C ASP A 112 13.19 15.59 10.79
N THR A 113 12.73 16.82 10.99
CA THR A 113 11.37 17.10 11.46
C THR A 113 10.35 17.12 10.32
N GLU A 114 10.75 17.23 9.06
CA GLU A 114 9.85 17.28 7.91
C GLU A 114 9.24 15.90 7.62
N TRP A 115 9.94 14.81 7.96
CA TRP A 115 9.39 13.45 7.88
C TRP A 115 8.23 13.20 8.86
N VAL A 116 7.93 14.13 9.78
CA VAL A 116 6.70 14.09 10.59
C VAL A 116 5.47 13.98 9.71
N ASP A 117 5.46 14.67 8.56
CA ASP A 117 4.33 14.65 7.64
C ASP A 117 4.06 13.25 7.12
N LEU A 118 5.09 12.41 7.00
CA LEU A 118 5.00 11.03 6.52
C LEU A 118 4.50 10.04 7.59
N ARG A 119 4.39 10.44 8.86
CA ARG A 119 4.02 9.52 9.93
C ARG A 119 2.59 8.99 9.75
N PRO A 120 2.35 7.68 9.89
CA PRO A 120 0.99 7.18 10.05
C PRO A 120 0.36 7.87 11.28
N GLN A 121 -0.86 8.41 11.14
CA GLN A 121 -1.52 9.21 12.20
C GLN A 121 -1.75 8.45 13.53
N ARG A 122 -1.61 7.12 13.56
CA ARG A 122 -1.68 6.32 14.79
C ARG A 122 -0.29 5.82 15.17
N ALA A 123 0.17 6.24 16.35
CA ALA A 123 1.44 5.86 16.98
C ALA A 123 1.55 4.36 17.37
N SER A 124 0.53 3.55 17.09
CA SER A 124 0.63 2.11 17.18
C SER A 124 1.52 1.62 16.02
N GLU A 125 2.60 0.88 16.33
CA GLU A 125 3.16 -0.08 15.38
C GLU A 125 1.99 -0.74 14.63
N PRO A 126 2.03 -0.90 13.30
CA PRO A 126 0.91 -1.46 12.55
C PRO A 126 0.70 -2.93 12.97
N ARG A 127 0.03 -3.13 14.10
CA ARG A 127 -0.47 -4.40 14.60
C ARG A 127 -1.97 -4.36 14.42
N ARG A 128 -2.46 -5.17 13.48
CA ARG A 128 -3.86 -5.58 13.45
C ARG A 128 -3.98 -7.09 13.29
N GLU A 129 -5.02 -7.58 13.93
CA GLU A 129 -5.43 -8.98 14.08
C GLU A 129 -5.42 -9.72 12.73
N GLY A 130 -4.74 -10.86 12.67
CA GLY A 130 -4.71 -11.76 11.51
C GLY A 130 -3.38 -11.84 10.75
N GLY A 131 -2.44 -10.92 10.99
CA GLY A 131 -0.99 -11.16 10.85
C GLY A 131 -0.44 -11.56 9.48
N ARG A 132 -0.87 -10.97 8.35
CA ARG A 132 -0.26 -11.33 7.03
C ARG A 132 0.24 -10.21 6.13
N LEU A 133 -0.14 -8.94 6.29
CA LEU A 133 0.27 -7.86 5.39
C LEU A 133 0.64 -6.58 6.16
N ASP A 134 1.80 -6.03 5.84
CA ASP A 134 2.36 -4.83 6.49
C ASP A 134 1.80 -3.52 5.88
N HIS A 135 1.80 -2.42 6.63
CA HIS A 135 1.39 -1.10 6.12
C HIS A 135 2.20 -0.69 4.89
N PHE A 136 3.51 -0.93 4.87
CA PHE A 136 4.35 -0.57 3.73
C PHE A 136 4.12 -1.48 2.52
N GLU A 137 3.70 -2.73 2.74
CA GLU A 137 3.25 -3.60 1.65
C GLU A 137 1.93 -3.08 1.03
N MET A 138 1.01 -2.59 1.86
CA MET A 138 -0.20 -1.91 1.38
C MET A 138 0.15 -0.66 0.58
N CYS A 139 1.08 0.17 1.05
CA CYS A 139 1.56 1.33 0.32
C CYS A 139 2.10 0.94 -1.06
N ARG A 140 3.00 -0.05 -1.11
CA ARG A 140 3.55 -0.56 -2.39
C ARG A 140 2.47 -1.07 -3.34
N TRP A 141 1.52 -1.85 -2.82
CA TRP A 141 0.41 -2.37 -3.62
C TRP A 141 -0.51 -1.28 -4.15
N LEU A 142 -0.79 -0.26 -3.34
CA LEU A 142 -1.56 0.91 -3.73
C LEU A 142 -0.88 1.68 -4.87
N ALA A 143 0.45 1.80 -4.82
CA ALA A 143 1.25 2.53 -5.81
C ALA A 143 1.44 1.81 -7.16
N GLU A 144 0.94 0.57 -7.31
CA GLU A 144 0.85 -0.07 -8.64
C GLU A 144 -0.14 0.65 -9.58
N GLN A 145 -0.99 1.54 -9.04
CA GLN A 145 -1.83 2.47 -9.80
C GLN A 145 -1.33 3.91 -9.62
N SER A 146 -1.52 4.76 -10.63
CA SER A 146 -1.29 6.19 -10.47
C SER A 146 -2.21 6.79 -9.39
N LEU A 147 -1.84 7.94 -8.80
CA LEU A 147 -2.64 8.54 -7.72
C LEU A 147 -4.10 8.81 -8.15
N SER A 148 -4.31 9.28 -9.39
CA SER A 148 -5.65 9.53 -9.94
C SER A 148 -6.48 8.24 -10.06
N GLU A 149 -5.86 7.17 -10.55
CA GLU A 149 -6.49 5.86 -10.69
C GLU A 149 -6.81 5.23 -9.34
N ALA A 150 -5.87 5.27 -8.41
CA ALA A 150 -6.06 4.79 -7.05
C ALA A 150 -7.17 5.58 -6.33
N THR A 151 -7.20 6.91 -6.49
CA THR A 151 -8.25 7.77 -5.93
C THR A 151 -9.61 7.41 -6.50
N THR A 152 -9.70 7.19 -7.82
CA THR A 152 -10.94 6.80 -8.49
C THR A 152 -11.42 5.43 -8.04
N THR A 153 -10.50 4.48 -7.86
CA THR A 153 -10.80 3.09 -7.46
C THR A 153 -11.24 3.00 -6.00
N PHE A 154 -10.59 3.75 -5.10
CA PHE A 154 -10.74 3.59 -3.65
C PHE A 154 -11.42 4.76 -2.95
N GLY A 155 -11.80 5.82 -3.68
CA GLY A 155 -12.38 7.05 -3.12
C GLY A 155 -11.43 7.79 -2.17
N GLY A 156 -10.11 7.58 -2.30
CA GLY A 156 -9.12 8.14 -1.37
C GLY A 156 -9.16 7.52 0.04
N SER A 157 -9.77 6.34 0.22
CA SER A 157 -9.88 5.70 1.54
C SER A 157 -8.88 4.55 1.72
N ILE A 158 -7.98 4.65 2.69
CA ILE A 158 -7.06 3.55 3.08
C ILE A 158 -7.85 2.31 3.52
N ARG A 159 -9.02 2.48 4.12
CA ARG A 159 -9.88 1.36 4.51
C ARG A 159 -10.33 0.54 3.30
N ASN A 160 -10.67 1.19 2.19
CA ASN A 160 -11.06 0.51 0.96
C ASN A 160 -9.91 -0.26 0.34
N VAL A 161 -8.69 0.29 0.38
CA VAL A 161 -7.46 -0.40 -0.03
C VAL A 161 -7.32 -1.72 0.73
N TRP A 162 -7.43 -1.70 2.05
CA TRP A 162 -7.38 -2.90 2.89
C TRP A 162 -8.49 -3.91 2.57
N GLN A 163 -9.73 -3.45 2.40
CA GLN A 163 -10.87 -4.33 2.07
C GLN A 163 -10.62 -5.19 0.83
N MET A 164 -9.86 -4.68 -0.15
CA MET A 164 -9.50 -5.40 -1.36
C MET A 164 -8.19 -6.18 -1.22
N LEU A 165 -7.14 -5.57 -0.65
CA LEU A 165 -5.81 -6.18 -0.50
C LEU A 165 -5.81 -7.47 0.35
N GLU A 166 -6.65 -7.51 1.38
CA GLU A 166 -6.81 -8.67 2.27
C GLU A 166 -7.41 -9.89 1.56
N ARG A 167 -7.93 -9.73 0.34
CA ARG A 167 -8.59 -10.78 -0.44
C ARG A 167 -7.68 -11.24 -1.58
N PRO A 168 -7.02 -12.41 -1.49
CA PRO A 168 -6.02 -12.86 -2.47
C PRO A 168 -6.51 -12.86 -3.91
N THR A 169 -7.75 -13.28 -4.15
CA THR A 169 -8.39 -13.29 -5.47
C THR A 169 -8.62 -11.89 -6.06
N LEU A 170 -8.78 -10.85 -5.23
CA LEU A 170 -8.98 -9.47 -5.68
C LEU A 170 -7.68 -8.64 -5.71
N ARG A 171 -6.59 -9.16 -5.14
CA ARG A 171 -5.29 -8.50 -5.09
C ARG A 171 -4.66 -8.15 -6.45
N PRO A 172 -4.81 -8.94 -7.54
CA PRO A 172 -4.11 -8.66 -8.79
C PRO A 172 -4.46 -7.29 -9.38
N LEU A 173 -3.46 -6.63 -9.99
CA LEU A 173 -3.63 -5.32 -10.63
C LEU A 173 -4.75 -5.31 -11.68
N VAL A 174 -4.86 -6.39 -12.47
CA VAL A 174 -5.91 -6.52 -13.51
C VAL A 174 -7.33 -6.36 -12.95
N VAL A 175 -7.59 -6.81 -11.71
CA VAL A 175 -8.89 -6.64 -11.05
C VAL A 175 -9.16 -5.19 -10.73
N ARG A 176 -8.15 -4.47 -10.23
CA ARG A 176 -8.25 -3.03 -9.95
C ARG A 176 -8.42 -2.22 -11.22
N SER A 177 -7.69 -2.55 -12.27
CA SER A 177 -7.83 -1.90 -13.58
C SER A 177 -9.24 -2.10 -14.15
N ALA A 178 -9.79 -3.32 -14.10
CA ALA A 178 -11.15 -3.58 -14.57
C ALA A 178 -12.22 -2.89 -13.71
N LEU A 179 -12.04 -2.87 -12.38
CA LEU A 179 -12.92 -2.14 -11.47
C LEU A 179 -12.90 -0.63 -11.75
N LEU A 180 -11.72 -0.08 -11.96
CA LEU A 180 -11.52 1.32 -12.35
C LEU A 180 -12.22 1.65 -13.66
N ASP A 181 -12.06 0.80 -14.68
CA ASP A 181 -12.68 1.01 -16.00
C ASP A 181 -14.22 1.04 -15.88
N TRP A 182 -14.80 0.13 -15.09
CA TRP A 182 -16.23 0.16 -14.79
C TRP A 182 -16.64 1.43 -14.01
N LEU A 183 -15.91 1.81 -12.96
CA LEU A 183 -16.20 3.02 -12.18
C LEU A 183 -16.11 4.31 -13.02
N ARG A 184 -15.26 4.33 -14.07
CA ARG A 184 -15.14 5.46 -14.99
C ARG A 184 -16.34 5.61 -15.93
N GLN A 185 -17.11 4.55 -16.17
CA GLN A 185 -18.34 4.59 -16.96
C GLN A 185 -19.52 5.16 -16.17
N LEU A 186 -19.41 5.24 -14.84
CA LEU A 186 -20.48 5.71 -13.97
C LEU A 186 -20.43 7.24 -13.79
N PRO A 187 -21.59 7.89 -13.62
CA PRO A 187 -21.64 9.30 -13.23
C PRO A 187 -20.84 9.56 -11.94
N PRO A 188 -20.21 10.75 -11.79
CA PRO A 188 -19.36 11.04 -10.63
C PRO A 188 -20.04 10.85 -9.27
N HIS A 189 -21.33 11.20 -9.15
CA HIS A 189 -22.09 11.05 -7.90
C HIS A 189 -22.28 9.57 -7.52
N VAL A 190 -22.60 8.70 -8.48
CA VAL A 190 -22.71 7.24 -8.27
C VAL A 190 -21.37 6.67 -7.86
N ARG A 191 -20.29 7.04 -8.55
CA ARG A 191 -18.93 6.59 -8.20
C ARG A 191 -18.55 6.99 -6.77
N ASN A 192 -18.87 8.23 -6.37
CA ASN A 192 -18.59 8.71 -5.02
C ASN A 192 -19.36 7.92 -3.95
N GLU A 193 -20.59 7.50 -4.24
CA GLU A 193 -21.39 6.64 -3.36
C GLU A 193 -20.80 5.22 -3.26
N LEU A 194 -20.44 4.62 -4.40
CA LEU A 194 -19.88 3.27 -4.46
C LEU A 194 -18.51 3.14 -3.77
N THR A 195 -17.75 4.24 -3.73
CA THR A 195 -16.47 4.31 -3.03
C THR A 195 -16.61 4.67 -1.55
N GLN A 196 -17.81 4.89 -1.01
CA GLN A 196 -18.00 5.04 0.43
C GLN A 196 -17.64 3.74 1.16
N PRO A 197 -16.98 3.79 2.33
CA PRO A 197 -16.45 2.59 2.98
C PRO A 197 -17.47 1.49 3.28
N SER A 198 -18.72 1.84 3.61
CA SER A 198 -19.81 0.88 3.82
C SER A 198 -20.20 0.18 2.51
N THR A 199 -20.47 0.94 1.47
CA THR A 199 -20.86 0.43 0.15
C THR A 199 -19.73 -0.37 -0.49
N PHE A 200 -18.50 0.15 -0.45
CA PHE A 200 -17.32 -0.50 -1.00
C PHE A 200 -17.07 -1.88 -0.37
N ALA A 201 -17.26 -2.01 0.94
CA ALA A 201 -17.14 -3.31 1.61
C ALA A 201 -18.15 -4.34 1.08
N GLU A 202 -19.38 -3.92 0.77
CA GLU A 202 -20.40 -4.77 0.17
C GLU A 202 -20.06 -5.14 -1.29
N LEU A 203 -19.52 -4.20 -2.08
CA LEU A 203 -18.99 -4.51 -3.42
C LEU A 203 -17.92 -5.59 -3.36
N MET A 204 -16.94 -5.45 -2.45
CA MET A 204 -15.87 -6.43 -2.29
C MET A 204 -16.39 -7.78 -1.82
N LYS A 205 -17.42 -7.83 -0.95
CA LYS A 205 -18.11 -9.07 -0.57
C LYS A 205 -18.72 -9.76 -1.79
N ARG A 206 -19.39 -9.02 -2.68
CA ARG A 206 -20.00 -9.57 -3.90
C ARG A 206 -18.95 -10.11 -4.88
N LEU A 207 -17.89 -9.36 -5.13
CA LEU A 207 -16.77 -9.82 -5.97
C LEU A 207 -16.10 -11.08 -5.40
N ARG A 208 -15.92 -11.14 -4.07
CA ARG A 208 -15.37 -12.34 -3.40
C ARG A 208 -16.27 -13.55 -3.54
N SER A 209 -17.59 -13.39 -3.43
CA SER A 209 -18.53 -14.49 -3.66
C SER A 209 -18.46 -15.00 -5.11
N ARG A 210 -18.17 -14.12 -6.08
CA ARG A 210 -17.98 -14.52 -7.48
C ARG A 210 -16.67 -15.28 -7.71
N TRP A 211 -15.61 -14.87 -7.02
CA TRP A 211 -14.27 -15.43 -7.13
C TRP A 211 -13.75 -15.86 -5.75
N PRO A 212 -14.23 -17.00 -5.21
CA PRO A 212 -13.81 -17.45 -3.90
C PRO A 212 -12.37 -17.99 -3.93
N ASP A 213 -11.65 -17.80 -2.83
CA ASP A 213 -10.25 -18.27 -2.72
C ASP A 213 -10.15 -19.80 -2.68
N ARG A 214 -11.21 -20.51 -2.23
CA ARG A 214 -11.31 -21.96 -2.11
C ARG A 214 -12.73 -22.44 -2.45
N GLY A 215 -12.86 -23.70 -2.89
CA GLY A 215 -14.16 -24.33 -3.18
C GLY A 215 -14.67 -24.12 -4.62
N PRO A 216 -15.95 -24.45 -4.90
CA PRO A 216 -16.55 -24.30 -6.21
C PRO A 216 -16.41 -22.85 -6.74
N GLY A 217 -15.92 -22.68 -7.97
CA GLY A 217 -15.67 -21.37 -8.57
C GLY A 217 -14.24 -20.84 -8.40
N SER A 218 -13.42 -21.43 -7.53
CA SER A 218 -11.99 -21.04 -7.34
C SER A 218 -11.10 -21.29 -8.56
N ALA A 219 -11.56 -22.09 -9.52
CA ALA A 219 -10.91 -22.31 -10.82
C ALA A 219 -11.09 -21.14 -11.80
N LYS A 220 -12.16 -20.34 -11.65
CA LYS A 220 -12.44 -19.16 -12.49
C LYS A 220 -11.85 -17.91 -11.85
N ARG A 221 -10.52 -17.86 -11.69
CA ARG A 221 -9.85 -16.72 -11.06
C ARG A 221 -9.87 -15.50 -11.99
N PRO A 222 -9.89 -14.27 -11.44
CA PRO A 222 -9.84 -13.05 -12.25
C PRO A 222 -8.66 -12.98 -13.21
N VAL A 223 -7.52 -13.56 -12.83
CA VAL A 223 -6.30 -13.62 -13.66
C VAL A 223 -6.46 -14.46 -14.94
N HIS A 224 -7.53 -15.25 -15.07
CA HIS A 224 -7.82 -16.04 -16.26
C HIS A 224 -8.69 -15.30 -17.29
N TYR A 225 -9.19 -14.11 -16.93
CA TYR A 225 -10.00 -13.28 -17.82
C TYR A 225 -9.11 -12.26 -18.53
N THR A 226 -9.46 -11.94 -19.78
CA THR A 226 -8.98 -10.71 -20.40
C THR A 226 -9.54 -9.49 -19.65
N ARG A 227 -8.93 -8.33 -19.86
CA ARG A 227 -9.36 -7.08 -19.19
C ARG A 227 -10.82 -6.74 -19.49
N ASP A 228 -11.25 -6.89 -20.74
CA ASP A 228 -12.62 -6.58 -21.15
C ASP A 228 -13.64 -7.57 -20.58
N GLU A 229 -13.34 -8.87 -20.60
CA GLU A 229 -14.20 -9.87 -19.97
C GLU A 229 -14.32 -9.62 -18.48
N LEU A 230 -13.23 -9.24 -17.81
CA LEU A 230 -13.23 -8.95 -16.39
C LEU A 230 -14.06 -7.70 -16.07
N ARG A 231 -13.98 -6.66 -16.90
CA ARG A 231 -14.81 -5.45 -16.77
C ARG A 231 -16.30 -5.79 -16.90
N VAL A 232 -16.67 -6.54 -17.92
CA VAL A 232 -18.06 -6.99 -18.15
C VAL A 232 -18.54 -7.85 -16.97
N GLU A 233 -17.71 -8.76 -16.49
CA GLU A 233 -18.05 -9.60 -15.34
C GLU A 233 -18.25 -8.76 -14.06
N ILE A 234 -17.38 -7.79 -13.79
CA ILE A 234 -17.55 -6.85 -12.67
C ILE A 234 -18.87 -6.09 -12.78
N GLN A 235 -19.20 -5.57 -13.96
CA GLN A 235 -20.47 -4.88 -14.22
C GLN A 235 -21.66 -5.80 -13.94
N VAL A 236 -21.63 -7.05 -14.40
CA VAL A 236 -22.71 -8.03 -14.15
C VAL A 236 -22.86 -8.33 -12.66
N VAL A 237 -21.76 -8.52 -11.94
CA VAL A 237 -21.77 -8.84 -10.50
C VAL A 237 -22.25 -7.65 -9.67
N LEU A 238 -21.88 -6.43 -10.06
CA LEU A 238 -22.12 -5.21 -9.29
C LEU A 238 -23.31 -4.38 -9.78
N LYS A 239 -24.01 -4.81 -10.84
CA LYS A 239 -25.16 -4.07 -11.42
C LYS A 239 -26.17 -3.62 -10.37
N GLY A 240 -26.45 -4.46 -9.37
CA GLY A 240 -27.43 -4.19 -8.32
C GLY A 240 -27.10 -3.00 -7.40
N PHE A 241 -25.89 -2.45 -7.48
CA PHE A 241 -25.45 -1.29 -6.69
C PHE A 241 -25.57 0.04 -7.45
N VAL A 242 -25.86 0.01 -8.76
CA VAL A 242 -26.07 1.21 -9.56
C VAL A 242 -27.57 1.55 -9.56
N PRO A 243 -28.00 2.74 -9.09
CA PRO A 243 -29.39 3.18 -9.13
C PRO A 243 -29.97 3.08 -10.54
N LEU A 244 -31.26 2.73 -10.65
CA LEU A 244 -31.93 2.53 -11.94
C LEU A 244 -31.93 3.81 -12.80
N GLU A 245 -32.12 4.96 -12.16
CA GLU A 245 -32.12 6.29 -12.79
C GLU A 245 -30.76 6.65 -13.44
N SER A 246 -29.67 6.02 -12.99
CA SER A 246 -28.33 6.23 -13.55
C SER A 246 -28.01 5.28 -14.72
N ARG A 247 -28.91 4.38 -15.09
CA ARG A 247 -28.73 3.41 -16.20
C ARG A 247 -29.28 3.88 -17.54
N GLU A 248 -30.08 4.95 -17.55
CA GLU A 248 -30.80 5.44 -18.75
C GLU A 248 -29.98 6.40 -19.62
N VAL A 249 -28.74 6.72 -19.23
CA VAL A 249 -27.88 7.65 -20.00
C VAL A 249 -27.24 6.98 -21.24
N GLU A 250 -27.39 5.68 -21.43
CA GLU A 250 -26.79 4.95 -22.58
C GLU A 250 -27.74 4.72 -23.78
N THR A 251 -28.95 5.29 -23.80
CA THR A 251 -29.90 5.10 -24.92
C THR A 251 -30.41 6.40 -25.58
N THR A 252 -29.61 7.46 -25.61
CA THR A 252 -29.91 8.64 -26.45
C THR A 252 -28.70 9.08 -27.25
#